data_AF-A0A1H7SSF1-F1
#
_entry.id   AF-A0A1H7SSF1-F1
#
_cell.length_a   1.000
_cell.length_b   1.000
_cell.length_c   1.000
_cell.angle_alpha   90.00
_cell.angle_beta   90.00
_cell.angle_gamma   90.00
#
_symmetry.space_group_name_H-M   'P 1'
#
loop_
_entity.id
_entity.type
_entity.pdbx_description
1 polymer ?
#
loop_
_entity_poly.entity_id
_entity_poly.type
_entity_poly.pdbx_seq_one_letter_code
_entity_poly.pdbx_strand_id
1 'polypeptide(L)'
;MNLFSSGLVLHIIGIALISGGTLGHFITLRQLWGYLPGENQKATVVFKVSSAYDWFLRIGGLLLFASGFMLLRAYQFGVTKQFWFEFKMGLIVLMVLNITLVGAPGVKKLQSLLFNQPTVTDMLQYTALKKRIGIFHIGQFLILLLIFILGVFKFQ
;
A
#
# COMPACT_ATOMS: atom_id res chain seq x y z
N MET A 1 11.85 20.70 -18.39
CA MET A 1 11.63 19.24 -18.42
C MET A 1 10.41 18.96 -19.29
N ASN A 2 10.50 17.98 -20.20
CA ASN A 2 9.36 17.59 -21.03
C ASN A 2 8.32 16.83 -20.19
N LEU A 3 7.04 16.87 -20.61
CA LEU A 3 5.92 16.23 -19.91
C LEU A 3 6.20 14.76 -19.57
N PHE A 4 6.86 14.06 -20.49
CA PHE A 4 7.31 12.68 -20.33
C PHE A 4 8.30 12.51 -19.17
N SER A 5 9.37 13.31 -19.13
CA SER A 5 10.41 13.22 -18.08
C SER A 5 9.84 13.55 -16.71
N SER A 6 9.00 14.59 -16.60
CA SER A 6 8.33 14.94 -15.34
C SER A 6 7.39 13.84 -14.89
N GLY A 7 6.59 13.27 -15.80
CA GLY A 7 5.72 12.13 -15.51
C GLY A 7 6.50 10.91 -15.02
N LEU A 8 7.63 10.59 -15.66
CA LEU A 8 8.46 9.45 -15.28
C LEU A 8 9.09 9.62 -13.89
N VAL A 9 9.60 10.81 -13.57
CA VAL A 9 10.14 11.13 -12.23
C VAL A 9 9.07 10.98 -11.17
N LEU A 10 7.89 11.59 -11.38
CA LEU A 10 6.76 11.48 -10.44
C LEU A 10 6.29 10.02 -10.28
N HIS A 11 6.35 9.22 -11.33
CA HIS A 11 5.98 7.81 -11.28
C HIS A 11 6.94 7.00 -10.41
N ILE A 12 8.25 7.20 -10.58
CA ILE A 12 9.28 6.54 -9.76
C ILE A 12 9.14 6.96 -8.29
N ILE A 13 8.95 8.25 -8.02
CA ILE A 13 8.71 8.76 -6.66
C ILE A 13 7.45 8.10 -6.06
N GLY A 14 6.37 8.01 -6.84
CA GLY A 14 5.14 7.34 -6.43
C GLY A 14 5.38 5.87 -6.04
N ILE A 15 6.07 5.10 -6.88
CA ILE A 15 6.42 3.70 -6.60
C ILE A 15 7.29 3.60 -5.34
N ALA A 16 8.30 4.45 -5.20
CA ALA A 16 9.21 4.45 -4.05
C ALA A 16 8.47 4.74 -2.75
N LEU A 17 7.56 5.72 -2.74
CA LEU A 17 6.72 6.05 -1.58
C LEU A 17 5.77 4.92 -1.20
N ILE A 18 5.11 4.28 -2.18
CA ILE A 18 4.21 3.16 -1.89
C ILE A 18 5.00 1.96 -1.37
N SER A 19 6.15 1.66 -1.97
CA SER A 19 7.00 0.53 -1.59
C SER A 19 7.58 0.73 -0.19
N GLY A 20 8.18 1.91 0.06
CA GLY A 20 8.71 2.28 1.37
C GLY A 20 7.62 2.37 2.43
N GLY A 21 6.47 2.93 2.09
CA GLY A 21 5.29 2.98 2.97
C GLY A 21 4.79 1.59 3.34
N THR A 22 4.68 0.68 2.37
CA THR A 22 4.22 -0.70 2.59
C THR A 22 5.22 -1.46 3.48
N LEU A 23 6.51 -1.31 3.23
CA LEU A 23 7.56 -1.96 4.01
C LEU A 23 7.64 -1.42 5.45
N GLY A 24 7.65 -0.10 5.60
CA GLY A 24 7.64 0.55 6.92
C GLY A 24 6.41 0.14 7.72
N HIS A 25 5.24 0.21 7.11
CA HIS A 25 3.98 -0.22 7.72
C HIS A 25 4.00 -1.69 8.14
N PHE A 26 4.54 -2.58 7.31
CA PHE A 26 4.68 -4.01 7.63
C PHE A 26 5.58 -4.24 8.86
N ILE A 27 6.74 -3.58 8.90
CA ILE A 27 7.72 -3.72 9.98
C ILE A 27 7.11 -3.21 11.30
N THR A 28 6.50 -2.02 11.30
CA THR A 28 5.89 -1.45 12.50
C THR A 28 4.71 -2.29 12.98
N LEU A 29 3.89 -2.82 12.08
CA LEU A 29 2.79 -3.71 12.50
C LEU A 29 3.32 -5.03 13.07
N ARG A 30 4.38 -5.59 12.49
CA ARG A 30 5.03 -6.80 13.02
C ARG A 30 5.52 -6.57 14.45
N GLN A 31 6.11 -5.41 14.71
CA GLN A 31 6.53 -5.01 16.05
C GLN A 31 5.34 -4.82 16.99
N LEU A 32 4.26 -4.18 16.53
CA LEU A 32 3.01 -4.00 17.28
C LEU A 32 2.41 -5.34 17.74
N TRP A 33 2.40 -6.36 16.88
CA TRP A 33 1.93 -7.70 17.23
C TRP A 33 2.78 -8.38 18.32
N GLY A 34 4.02 -7.94 18.54
CA GLY A 34 4.87 -8.44 19.62
C GLY A 34 4.53 -7.83 20.99
N TYR A 35 3.95 -6.63 21.03
CA TYR A 35 3.54 -5.96 22.27
C TYR A 35 2.13 -6.34 22.71
N LEU A 36 1.28 -6.82 21.79
CA LEU A 36 -0.06 -7.28 22.12
C LEU A 36 -0.07 -8.76 22.58
N PRO A 37 -0.89 -9.11 23.59
CA PRO A 37 -1.84 -8.27 24.34
C PRO A 37 -1.27 -7.59 25.61
N GLY A 38 -0.02 -7.85 25.99
CA GLY A 38 0.50 -7.52 27.32
C GLY A 38 0.87 -6.05 27.56
N GLU A 39 1.23 -5.29 26.52
CA GLU A 39 1.83 -3.95 26.66
C GLU A 39 1.10 -2.90 25.81
N ASN A 40 -0.17 -2.63 26.11
CA ASN A 40 -1.03 -1.70 25.34
C ASN A 40 -0.46 -0.30 25.16
N GLN A 41 0.26 0.23 26.15
CA GLN A 41 0.88 1.55 26.03
C GLN A 41 1.98 1.58 24.94
N LYS A 42 2.85 0.56 24.89
CA LYS A 42 3.86 0.43 23.83
C LYS A 42 3.23 0.13 22.48
N ALA A 43 2.22 -0.73 22.44
CA ALA A 43 1.46 -1.04 21.22
C ALA A 43 0.81 0.23 20.61
N THR A 44 0.27 1.11 21.44
CA THR A 44 -0.34 2.39 21.01
C THR A 44 0.69 3.34 20.39
N VAL A 45 1.88 3.44 20.97
CA VAL A 45 2.97 4.28 20.42
C VAL A 45 3.40 3.76 19.06
N VAL A 46 3.63 2.45 18.93
CA VAL A 46 4.00 1.82 17.66
C VAL A 46 2.88 1.97 16.63
N PHE A 47 1.62 1.87 17.04
CA PHE A 47 0.47 2.08 16.14
C PHE A 47 0.46 3.49 15.55
N LYS A 48 0.75 4.53 16.35
CA LYS A 48 0.85 5.92 15.84
C LYS A 48 1.94 6.04 14.78
N VAL A 49 3.11 5.45 15.01
CA VAL A 49 4.20 5.43 14.02
C VAL A 49 3.76 4.67 12.75
N SER A 50 3.10 3.53 12.91
CA SER A 50 2.57 2.75 11.78
C SER A 50 1.59 3.57 10.94
N SER A 51 0.65 4.28 11.59
CA SER A 51 -0.36 5.08 10.91
C SER A 51 0.23 6.26 10.12
N ALA A 52 1.44 6.73 10.46
CA ALA A 52 2.13 7.73 9.65
C ALA A 52 2.51 7.19 8.26
N TYR A 53 2.75 5.88 8.12
CA TYR A 53 3.06 5.29 6.82
C TYR A 53 1.86 5.25 5.86
N ASP A 54 0.62 5.30 6.38
CA ASP A 54 -0.57 5.44 5.54
C ASP A 54 -0.54 6.73 4.71
N TRP A 55 0.11 7.79 5.21
CA TRP A 55 0.29 9.03 4.47
C TRP A 55 1.20 8.82 3.25
N PHE A 56 2.31 8.08 3.39
CA PHE A 56 3.18 7.76 2.26
C PHE A 56 2.45 6.92 1.21
N LEU A 57 1.60 5.97 1.63
CA LEU A 57 0.77 5.17 0.72
C LEU A 57 -0.23 6.04 -0.06
N ARG A 58 -0.88 7.00 0.62
CA ARG A 58 -1.85 7.91 -0.02
C ARG A 58 -1.18 8.86 -1.00
N ILE A 59 -0.11 9.54 -0.59
CA ILE A 59 0.63 10.48 -1.44
C ILE A 59 1.26 9.73 -2.62
N GLY A 60 1.90 8.60 -2.34
CA GLY A 60 2.48 7.75 -3.37
C GLY A 60 1.43 7.26 -4.38
N GLY A 61 0.25 6.85 -3.91
CA GLY A 61 -0.87 6.45 -4.77
C GLY A 61 -1.36 7.58 -5.68
N LEU A 62 -1.55 8.79 -5.13
CA LEU A 62 -1.93 9.97 -5.91
C LEU A 62 -0.89 10.33 -6.96
N LEU A 63 0.39 10.35 -6.58
CA LEU A 63 1.51 10.59 -7.50
C LEU A 63 1.55 9.55 -8.61
N LEU A 64 1.35 8.27 -8.28
CA LEU A 64 1.38 7.17 -9.24
C LEU A 64 0.23 7.28 -10.26
N PHE A 65 -0.96 7.66 -9.81
CA PHE A 65 -2.12 7.86 -10.68
C PHE A 65 -1.96 9.09 -11.58
N ALA A 66 -1.57 10.23 -11.00
CA ALA A 66 -1.35 11.47 -11.74
C ALA A 66 -0.22 11.33 -12.77
N SER A 67 0.90 10.73 -12.38
CA SER A 67 2.03 10.46 -13.28
C SER A 67 1.67 9.45 -14.38
N GLY A 68 0.90 8.41 -14.08
CA GLY A 68 0.40 7.47 -15.07
C GLY A 68 -0.42 8.15 -16.15
N PHE A 69 -1.29 9.10 -15.76
CA PHE A 69 -2.05 9.91 -16.71
C PHE A 69 -1.16 10.85 -17.53
N MET A 70 -0.14 11.48 -16.93
CA MET A 70 0.82 12.31 -17.67
C MET A 70 1.58 11.51 -18.72
N LEU A 71 2.01 10.29 -18.38
CA LEU A 71 2.71 9.39 -19.32
C LEU A 71 1.79 8.94 -20.45
N LEU A 72 0.53 8.61 -20.16
CA LEU A 72 -0.47 8.30 -21.18
C LEU A 72 -0.66 9.44 -22.18
N ARG A 73 -0.81 10.67 -21.66
CA ARG A 73 -0.96 11.86 -22.49
C ARG A 73 0.29 12.13 -23.32
N ALA A 74 1.48 11.92 -22.75
CA ALA A 74 2.76 12.07 -23.47
C ALA A 74 2.90 11.09 -24.65
N TYR A 75 2.33 9.89 -24.54
CA TYR A 75 2.27 8.91 -25.63
C TYR A 75 1.04 9.06 -26.56
N GLN A 76 0.27 10.14 -26.42
CA GLN A 76 -0.98 10.35 -27.18
C GLN A 76 -1.93 9.13 -27.10
N PHE A 77 -1.94 8.44 -25.96
CA PHE A 77 -2.71 7.21 -25.74
C PHE A 77 -2.35 6.03 -26.68
N GLY A 78 -1.29 6.11 -27.48
CA GLY A 78 -0.89 5.05 -28.41
C GLY A 78 -0.49 3.73 -27.75
N VAL A 79 0.00 3.80 -26.51
CA VAL A 79 0.35 2.61 -25.69
C VAL A 79 -0.86 1.93 -25.03
N THR A 80 -2.06 2.51 -25.11
CA THR A 80 -3.25 1.95 -24.43
C THR A 80 -3.66 0.58 -24.94
N LYS A 81 -3.32 0.24 -26.20
CA LYS A 81 -3.65 -1.05 -26.82
C LYS A 81 -2.60 -2.14 -26.58
N GLN A 82 -1.50 -1.82 -25.89
CA GLN A 82 -0.46 -2.81 -25.60
C GLN A 82 -0.90 -3.63 -24.39
N PHE A 83 -0.89 -4.95 -24.53
CA PHE A 83 -1.34 -5.89 -23.48
C PHE A 83 -0.61 -5.66 -22.16
N TRP A 84 0.70 -5.40 -22.22
CA TRP A 84 1.53 -5.05 -21.08
C TRP A 84 1.01 -3.82 -20.31
N PHE A 85 0.58 -2.79 -21.03
CA PHE A 85 0.12 -1.54 -20.43
C PHE A 85 -1.24 -1.73 -19.74
N GLU A 86 -2.18 -2.41 -20.40
CA GLU A 86 -3.49 -2.75 -19.84
C GLU A 86 -3.35 -3.55 -18.55
N PHE A 87 -2.50 -4.58 -18.57
CA PHE A 87 -2.25 -5.41 -17.39
C PHE A 87 -1.60 -4.62 -16.25
N LYS A 88 -0.61 -3.75 -16.55
CA LYS A 88 0.01 -2.88 -15.54
C LYS A 88 -1.01 -1.91 -14.91
N MET A 89 -1.89 -1.33 -15.72
CA MET A 89 -2.94 -0.45 -15.21
C MET A 89 -3.96 -1.20 -14.35
N GLY A 90 -4.34 -2.41 -14.75
CA GLY A 90 -5.18 -3.30 -13.94
C GLY A 90 -4.58 -3.59 -12.57
N LEU A 91 -3.27 -3.86 -12.52
CA LEU A 91 -2.55 -4.06 -11.25
C LEU A 91 -2.51 -2.81 -10.38
N ILE A 92 -2.34 -1.62 -10.96
CA ILE A 92 -2.38 -0.36 -10.22
C ILE A 92 -3.77 -0.15 -9.59
N VAL A 93 -4.84 -0.41 -10.34
CA VAL A 93 -6.21 -0.33 -9.82
C VAL A 93 -6.41 -1.35 -8.70
N LEU A 94 -5.96 -2.60 -8.90
CA LEU A 94 -6.03 -3.65 -7.89
C LEU A 94 -5.27 -3.27 -6.61
N MET A 95 -4.13 -2.61 -6.75
CA MET A 95 -3.34 -2.09 -5.63
C MET A 95 -4.14 -1.06 -4.81
N VAL A 96 -4.78 -0.11 -5.47
CA VAL A 96 -5.64 0.91 -4.81
C VAL A 96 -6.84 0.26 -4.14
N LEU A 97 -7.46 -0.74 -4.78
CA LEU A 97 -8.55 -1.51 -4.19
C LEU A 97 -8.09 -2.29 -2.96
N ASN A 98 -6.90 -2.90 -2.98
CA ASN A 98 -6.35 -3.62 -1.83
C ASN A 98 -6.14 -2.70 -0.62
N ILE A 99 -5.61 -1.49 -0.85
CA ILE A 99 -5.45 -0.46 0.19
C ILE A 99 -6.81 -0.04 0.76
N THR A 100 -7.79 0.27 -0.10
CA THR A 100 -9.07 0.85 0.33
C THR A 100 -10.04 -0.18 0.93
N LEU A 101 -10.09 -1.41 0.40
CA LEU A 101 -11.04 -2.45 0.82
C LEU A 101 -10.50 -3.37 1.92
N VAL A 102 -9.19 -3.61 1.95
CA VAL A 102 -8.58 -4.56 2.91
C VAL A 102 -7.77 -3.82 3.96
N GLY A 103 -6.87 -2.94 3.54
CA GLY A 103 -5.97 -2.19 4.42
C GLY A 103 -6.72 -1.24 5.37
N ALA A 104 -7.43 -0.25 4.81
CA ALA A 104 -8.06 0.81 5.59
C ALA A 104 -9.07 0.31 6.64
N PRO A 105 -9.97 -0.66 6.35
CA PRO A 105 -10.85 -1.21 7.39
C PRO A 105 -10.09 -1.99 8.46
N GLY A 106 -9.00 -2.68 8.09
CA GLY A 106 -8.15 -3.41 9.03
C GLY A 106 -7.48 -2.47 10.04
N VAL A 107 -6.88 -1.38 9.56
CA VAL A 107 -6.23 -0.37 10.41
C VAL A 107 -7.24 0.32 11.32
N LYS A 108 -8.42 0.70 10.82
CA LYS A 108 -9.51 1.28 11.63
C LYS A 108 -9.97 0.33 12.73
N LYS A 109 -10.11 -0.96 12.42
CA LYS A 109 -10.47 -1.97 13.42
C LYS A 109 -9.36 -2.13 14.47
N LEU A 110 -8.09 -2.13 14.06
CA LEU A 110 -6.96 -2.20 14.99
C LEU A 110 -6.94 -1.00 15.94
N GLN A 111 -7.19 0.20 15.40
CA GLN A 111 -7.34 1.42 16.19
C GLN A 111 -8.44 1.25 17.26
N SER A 112 -9.64 0.80 16.86
CA SER A 112 -10.73 0.62 17.82
C SER A 112 -10.40 -0.37 18.93
N LEU A 113 -9.69 -1.46 18.64
CA LEU A 113 -9.31 -2.47 19.65
C LEU A 113 -8.22 -1.97 20.60
N LEU A 114 -7.31 -1.11 20.12
CA LEU A 114 -6.22 -0.55 20.94
C LEU A 114 -6.69 0.54 21.91
N PHE A 115 -7.68 1.34 21.50
CA PHE A 115 -8.16 2.48 22.28
C PHE A 115 -9.40 2.18 23.13
N ASN A 116 -10.09 1.05 22.89
CA ASN A 116 -11.16 0.56 23.75
C ASN A 116 -10.60 -0.42 24.81
N GLN A 117 -11.26 -0.51 25.98
CA GLN A 117 -10.82 -1.42 27.04
C GLN A 117 -10.85 -2.88 26.55
N PRO A 118 -9.74 -3.63 26.63
CA PRO A 118 -9.66 -4.98 26.10
C PRO A 118 -10.51 -5.96 26.91
N THR A 119 -11.38 -6.69 26.21
CA THR A 119 -12.18 -7.81 26.69
C THR A 119 -11.60 -9.15 26.20
N VAL A 120 -12.01 -10.27 26.81
CA VAL A 120 -11.57 -11.62 26.40
C VAL A 120 -11.89 -11.91 24.92
N THR A 121 -12.97 -11.34 24.41
CA THR A 121 -13.38 -11.40 23.00
C THR A 121 -12.36 -10.78 22.05
N ASP A 122 -11.48 -9.89 22.53
CA ASP A 122 -10.53 -9.15 21.70
C ASP A 122 -9.33 -10.00 21.29
N MET A 123 -8.96 -11.05 22.03
CA MET A 123 -7.86 -11.95 21.65
C MET A 123 -8.13 -12.72 20.34
N LEU A 124 -9.37 -13.20 20.17
CA LEU A 124 -9.80 -13.84 18.90
C LEU A 124 -9.83 -12.81 17.76
N GLN A 125 -10.26 -11.58 18.05
CA GLN A 125 -10.29 -10.51 17.06
C GLN A 125 -8.89 -10.07 16.62
N TYR A 126 -7.92 -9.99 17.53
CA TYR A 126 -6.53 -9.69 17.20
C TYR A 126 -5.93 -10.72 16.26
N THR A 127 -6.19 -12.01 16.50
CA THR A 127 -5.67 -13.10 15.64
C THR A 127 -6.26 -13.04 14.23
N ALA A 128 -7.58 -12.84 14.11
CA ALA A 128 -8.23 -12.68 12.81
C ALA A 128 -7.73 -11.42 12.06
N LEU A 129 -7.53 -10.33 12.80
CA LEU A 129 -7.05 -9.06 12.26
C LEU A 129 -5.61 -9.14 11.79
N LYS A 130 -4.73 -9.79 12.56
CA LYS A 130 -3.34 -10.09 12.19
C LYS A 130 -3.28 -10.85 10.88
N LYS A 131 -4.12 -11.88 10.71
CA LYS A 131 -4.20 -12.65 9.45
C LYS A 131 -4.65 -11.78 8.28
N ARG A 132 -5.73 -11.01 8.45
CA ARG A 132 -6.26 -10.12 7.39
C ARG A 132 -5.23 -9.08 6.96
N ILE A 133 -4.55 -8.44 7.91
CA ILE A 133 -3.54 -7.43 7.59
C ILE A 133 -2.27 -8.08 7.02
N GLY A 134 -1.94 -9.31 7.43
CA GLY A 134 -0.88 -10.10 6.78
C GLY A 134 -1.17 -10.36 5.29
N ILE A 135 -2.39 -10.81 4.97
CA ILE A 135 -2.83 -11.02 3.58
C ILE A 135 -2.77 -9.73 2.77
N PHE A 136 -3.20 -8.60 3.35
CA PHE A 136 -3.07 -7.28 2.72
C PHE A 136 -1.62 -6.99 2.30
N HIS A 137 -0.66 -7.14 3.20
CA HIS A 137 0.75 -6.85 2.90
C HIS A 137 1.32 -7.81 1.86
N ILE A 138 1.04 -9.11 1.97
CA ILE A 138 1.47 -10.10 0.97
C ILE A 138 0.92 -9.74 -0.40
N GLY A 139 -0.38 -9.45 -0.50
CA GLY A 139 -1.00 -9.00 -1.75
C GLY A 139 -0.37 -7.72 -2.28
N GLN A 140 -0.10 -6.74 -1.42
CA GLN A 140 0.50 -5.47 -1.80
C GLN A 140 1.93 -5.64 -2.35
N PHE A 141 2.75 -6.46 -1.69
CA PHE A 141 4.11 -6.76 -2.17
C PHE A 141 4.09 -7.53 -3.48
N LEU A 142 3.19 -8.50 -3.64
CA LEU A 142 3.03 -9.23 -4.91
C LEU A 142 2.63 -8.29 -6.05
N ILE A 143 1.67 -7.40 -5.82
CA ILE A 143 1.25 -6.43 -6.84
C ILE A 143 2.39 -5.47 -7.21
N LEU A 144 3.11 -4.94 -6.21
CA LEU A 144 4.27 -4.07 -6.45
C LEU A 144 5.37 -4.80 -7.23
N LEU A 145 5.65 -6.05 -6.88
CA LEU A 145 6.63 -6.88 -7.58
C LEU A 145 6.21 -7.10 -9.04
N LEU A 146 4.94 -7.43 -9.29
CA LEU A 146 4.43 -7.59 -10.66
C LEU A 146 4.51 -6.28 -11.45
N ILE A 147 4.13 -5.14 -10.86
CA ILE A 147 4.25 -3.81 -11.49
C ILE A 147 5.71 -3.51 -11.85
N PHE A 148 6.65 -3.89 -10.97
CA PHE A 148 8.08 -3.69 -11.19
C PHE A 148 8.63 -4.60 -12.30
N ILE A 149 8.30 -5.90 -12.26
CA ILE A 149 8.67 -6.88 -13.30
C ILE A 149 8.16 -6.40 -14.66
N LEU A 150 6.89 -5.99 -14.74
CA LEU A 150 6.33 -5.41 -15.96
C LEU A 150 7.09 -4.13 -16.33
N GLY A 151 7.39 -3.25 -15.38
CA GLY A 151 8.19 -2.04 -15.62
C GLY A 151 9.50 -2.32 -16.37
N VAL A 152 10.19 -3.41 -16.05
CA VAL A 152 11.45 -3.84 -16.66
C VAL A 152 11.22 -4.63 -17.95
N PHE A 153 10.40 -5.67 -17.88
CA PHE A 153 10.07 -6.55 -19.00
C PHE A 153 8.84 -5.99 -19.72
N LYS A 154 9.07 -5.02 -20.60
CA LYS A 154 8.06 -4.59 -21.58
C LYS A 154 7.85 -5.71 -22.59
N PHE A 155 6.83 -6.53 -22.36
CA PHE A 155 6.38 -7.50 -23.36
C PHE A 155 5.77 -6.72 -24.53
N GLN A 156 6.41 -6.80 -25.70
CA GLN A 156 5.93 -6.21 -26.95
C GLN A 156 4.71 -6.96 -27.46
#